data_AF-A0A957SKJ9-F1
#
_entry.id   AF-A0A957SKJ9-F1
#
_cell.length_a   1.000
_cell.length_b   1.000
_cell.length_c   1.000
_cell.angle_alpha   90.00
_cell.angle_beta   90.00
_cell.angle_gamma   90.00
#
_symmetry.space_group_name_H-M   'P 1'
#
loop_
_entity.id
_entity.type
_entity.pdbx_description
1 polymer ?
#
loop_
_entity_poly.entity_id
_entity_poly.type
_entity_poly.pdbx_seq_one_letter_code
_entity_poly.pdbx_strand_id
1 'polypeptide(L)'
;MQKNRRAEETKRVARILQIVQMIAAAPRRYGRNDLAAHFEMSPESIKKDVHVIRHGLRLALANERGEGYYFERMPKLPALQYQLAEALALLLSVQAAQQVSGTGLAELAAAVARLEALFPAEFLPLLKQTTRPPVLTAQREHRQQMLSLLNRALLYHQKVRITYETRSREGVVSQRVVHPYQIMPYVRSWQLIAFGQRWQT
;
A
#
# COMPACT_ATOMS: atom_id res chain seq x y z
N MET A 1 -4.78 -26.28 -15.61
CA MET A 1 -3.53 -25.54 -15.90
C MET A 1 -3.67 -24.01 -15.90
N GLN A 2 -4.76 -23.43 -16.44
CA GLN A 2 -4.91 -21.98 -16.63
C GLN A 2 -4.97 -21.14 -15.33
N LYS A 3 -5.52 -21.69 -14.23
CA LYS A 3 -5.65 -21.04 -12.92
C LYS A 3 -4.30 -20.77 -12.24
N ASN A 4 -3.34 -21.68 -12.40
CA ASN A 4 -2.02 -21.57 -11.75
C ASN A 4 -1.15 -20.49 -12.42
N ARG A 5 -1.25 -20.36 -13.74
CA ARG A 5 -0.53 -19.35 -14.52
C ARG A 5 -0.95 -17.92 -14.16
N ARG A 6 -2.25 -17.65 -14.04
CA ARG A 6 -2.76 -16.34 -13.62
C ARG A 6 -2.30 -15.95 -12.21
N ALA A 7 -2.24 -16.91 -11.29
CA ALA A 7 -1.78 -16.65 -9.93
C ALA A 7 -0.29 -16.27 -9.91
N GLU A 8 0.54 -16.98 -10.68
CA GLU A 8 1.98 -16.67 -10.81
C GLU A 8 2.24 -15.33 -11.53
N GLU A 9 1.45 -15.01 -12.56
CA GLU A 9 1.48 -13.70 -13.22
C GLU A 9 1.11 -12.57 -12.24
N THR A 10 0.07 -12.77 -11.43
CA THR A 10 -0.36 -11.79 -10.41
C THR A 10 0.73 -11.55 -9.36
N LYS A 11 1.36 -12.62 -8.85
CA LYS A 11 2.49 -12.53 -7.91
C LYS A 11 3.66 -11.75 -8.50
N ARG A 12 3.98 -12.01 -9.78
CA ARG A 12 5.06 -11.31 -10.48
C ARG A 12 4.76 -9.83 -10.66
N VAL A 13 3.54 -9.46 -11.03
CA VAL A 13 3.12 -8.05 -11.14
C VAL A 13 3.21 -7.35 -9.79
N ALA A 14 2.71 -7.96 -8.72
CA ALA A 14 2.80 -7.41 -7.37
C ALA A 14 4.27 -7.17 -6.95
N ARG A 15 5.15 -8.14 -7.20
CA ARG A 15 6.58 -8.01 -6.92
C ARG A 15 7.24 -6.87 -7.71
N ILE A 16 6.94 -6.74 -9.00
CA ILE A 16 7.47 -5.65 -9.84
C ILE A 16 7.06 -4.29 -9.27
N LEU A 17 5.79 -4.14 -8.88
CA LEU A 17 5.29 -2.91 -8.26
C LEU A 17 5.97 -2.63 -6.91
N GLN A 18 6.24 -3.68 -6.13
CA GLN A 18 6.94 -3.56 -4.86
C GLN A 18 8.41 -3.15 -5.04
N ILE A 19 9.12 -3.71 -6.04
CA ILE A 19 10.48 -3.28 -6.42
C ILE A 19 10.51 -1.79 -6.74
N VAL A 20 9.55 -1.32 -7.56
CA VAL A 20 9.43 0.10 -7.93
C VAL A 20 9.24 0.96 -6.68
N GLN A 21 8.33 0.58 -5.77
CA GLN A 21 8.08 1.32 -4.54
C GLN A 21 9.31 1.36 -3.61
N MET A 22 10.01 0.24 -3.42
CA MET A 22 11.20 0.17 -2.58
C MET A 22 12.31 1.09 -3.10
N ILE A 23 12.55 1.09 -4.41
CA ILE A 23 13.57 1.94 -5.03
C ILE A 23 13.17 3.41 -5.01
N ALA A 24 11.89 3.73 -5.22
CA ALA A 24 11.40 5.11 -5.15
C ALA A 24 11.49 5.69 -3.73
N ALA A 25 11.22 4.87 -2.71
CA ALA A 25 11.26 5.29 -1.31
C ALA A 25 12.69 5.43 -0.76
N ALA A 26 13.64 4.62 -1.24
CA ALA A 26 15.04 4.68 -0.83
C ALA A 26 15.97 4.54 -2.04
N PRO A 27 16.17 5.63 -2.81
CA PRO A 27 17.05 5.62 -3.97
C PRO A 27 18.47 5.16 -3.63
N ARG A 28 19.11 4.39 -4.52
CA ARG A 28 20.49 3.89 -4.41
C ARG A 28 20.75 2.93 -3.24
N ARG A 29 19.74 2.60 -2.41
CA ARG A 29 19.88 1.68 -1.27
C ARG A 29 19.95 0.21 -1.64
N TYR A 30 19.24 -0.20 -2.69
CA TYR A 30 19.04 -1.61 -3.03
C TYR A 30 19.66 -1.94 -4.38
N GLY A 31 20.67 -2.81 -4.40
CA GLY A 31 21.20 -3.43 -5.60
C GLY A 31 20.46 -4.71 -5.98
N ARG A 32 20.92 -5.37 -7.06
CA ARG A 32 20.31 -6.61 -7.56
C ARG A 32 20.34 -7.73 -6.52
N ASN A 33 21.43 -7.87 -5.79
CA ASN A 33 21.60 -8.94 -4.80
C ASN A 33 20.75 -8.67 -3.55
N ASP A 34 20.58 -7.40 -3.15
CA ASP A 34 19.71 -7.03 -2.02
C ASP A 34 18.25 -7.33 -2.34
N LEU A 35 17.80 -6.99 -3.55
CA LEU A 35 16.45 -7.32 -4.02
C LEU A 35 16.26 -8.85 -4.14
N ALA A 36 17.28 -9.57 -4.62
CA ALA A 36 17.25 -11.02 -4.73
C ALA A 36 17.08 -11.69 -3.35
N ALA A 37 17.84 -11.23 -2.35
CA ALA A 37 17.71 -11.69 -0.97
C ALA A 37 16.34 -11.31 -0.37
N HIS A 38 15.87 -10.08 -0.59
CA HIS A 38 14.60 -9.60 -0.04
C HIS A 38 13.39 -10.38 -0.57
N PHE A 39 13.40 -10.74 -1.85
CA PHE A 39 12.31 -11.49 -2.48
C PHE A 39 12.54 -13.02 -2.52
N GLU A 40 13.63 -13.51 -1.92
CA GLU A 40 14.03 -14.92 -1.93
C GLU A 40 14.11 -15.50 -3.37
N MET A 41 14.68 -14.73 -4.30
CA MET A 41 14.79 -15.09 -5.71
C MET A 41 16.24 -15.07 -6.19
N SER A 42 16.49 -15.69 -7.35
CA SER A 42 17.78 -15.55 -8.01
C SER A 42 18.02 -14.13 -8.54
N PRO A 43 19.29 -13.64 -8.56
CA PRO A 43 19.65 -12.38 -9.21
C PRO A 43 19.19 -12.29 -10.67
N GLU A 44 19.12 -13.43 -11.37
CA GLU A 44 18.64 -13.58 -12.74
C GLU A 44 17.15 -13.29 -12.87
N SER A 45 16.35 -13.70 -11.87
CA SER A 45 14.92 -13.40 -11.82
C SER A 45 14.69 -11.91 -11.60
N ILE A 46 15.44 -11.31 -10.66
CA ILE A 46 15.42 -9.85 -10.44
C ILE A 46 15.86 -9.11 -11.71
N LYS A 47 16.89 -9.58 -12.42
CA LYS A 47 17.33 -8.98 -13.68
C LYS A 47 16.20 -8.96 -14.72
N LYS A 48 15.40 -10.02 -14.82
CA LYS A 48 14.24 -10.08 -15.72
C LYS A 48 13.14 -9.10 -15.28
N ASP A 49 12.87 -8.98 -13.98
CA ASP A 49 11.86 -8.05 -13.47
C ASP A 49 12.31 -6.58 -13.63
N VAL A 50 13.59 -6.27 -13.41
CA VAL A 50 14.23 -4.98 -13.72
C VAL A 50 14.13 -4.66 -15.22
N HIS A 51 14.32 -5.66 -16.08
CA HIS A 51 14.14 -5.48 -17.53
C HIS A 51 12.68 -5.10 -17.88
N VAL A 52 11.69 -5.75 -17.24
CA VAL A 52 10.27 -5.36 -17.40
C VAL A 52 10.04 -3.93 -16.91
N ILE A 53 10.63 -3.52 -15.79
CA ILE A 53 10.51 -2.14 -15.27
C ILE A 53 11.09 -1.12 -16.28
N ARG A 54 12.29 -1.39 -16.80
CA ARG A 54 12.98 -0.48 -17.74
C ARG A 54 12.30 -0.39 -19.09
N HIS A 55 11.94 -1.52 -19.68
CA HIS A 55 11.55 -1.59 -21.09
C HIS A 55 10.06 -1.87 -21.28
N GLY A 56 9.46 -2.66 -20.40
CA GLY A 56 8.02 -2.93 -20.42
C GLY A 56 7.22 -1.73 -19.90
N LEU A 57 7.52 -1.27 -18.68
CA LEU A 57 6.87 -0.13 -18.04
C LEU A 57 7.47 1.22 -18.46
N ARG A 58 8.62 1.21 -19.14
CA ARG A 58 9.34 2.42 -19.59
C ARG A 58 9.72 3.36 -18.44
N LEU A 59 10.07 2.80 -17.28
CA LEU A 59 10.57 3.59 -16.15
C LEU A 59 12.08 3.78 -16.29
N ALA A 60 12.56 5.02 -16.11
CA ALA A 60 13.97 5.41 -16.22
C ALA A 60 14.80 4.91 -15.02
N LEU A 61 14.87 3.59 -14.84
CA LEU A 61 15.56 2.93 -13.75
C LEU A 61 17.04 2.74 -14.09
N ALA A 62 17.92 3.47 -13.41
CA ALA A 62 19.36 3.39 -13.58
C ALA A 62 20.04 2.63 -12.42
N ASN A 63 21.31 2.30 -12.64
CA ASN A 63 22.19 1.68 -11.66
C ASN A 63 23.64 2.03 -12.05
N GLU A 64 24.34 2.77 -11.19
CA GLU A 64 25.77 3.04 -11.36
C GLU A 64 26.58 1.93 -10.69
N ARG A 65 27.78 1.65 -11.22
CA ARG A 65 28.63 0.57 -10.70
C ARG A 65 28.95 0.79 -9.23
N GLY A 66 28.61 -0.18 -8.39
CA GLY A 66 28.84 -0.12 -6.95
C GLY A 66 27.72 0.58 -6.18
N GLU A 67 26.72 1.13 -6.85
CA GLU A 67 25.56 1.78 -6.23
C GLU A 67 24.29 0.95 -6.42
N GLY A 68 23.27 1.21 -5.59
CA GLY A 68 21.95 0.58 -5.75
C GLY A 68 21.14 1.17 -6.91
N TYR A 69 19.98 0.61 -7.17
CA TYR A 69 19.06 1.10 -8.19
C TYR A 69 18.44 2.45 -7.80
N TYR A 70 18.17 3.30 -8.79
CA TYR A 70 17.44 4.56 -8.62
C TYR A 70 16.70 4.94 -9.90
N PHE A 71 15.71 5.82 -9.80
CA PHE A 71 15.03 6.37 -10.97
C PHE A 71 15.66 7.73 -11.35
N GLU A 72 16.20 7.86 -12.56
CA GLU A 72 16.77 9.12 -13.07
C GLU A 72 15.70 10.22 -13.18
N ARG A 73 14.48 9.80 -13.49
CA ARG A 73 13.27 10.62 -13.47
C ARG A 73 12.19 9.79 -12.82
N MET A 74 11.51 10.32 -11.81
CA MET A 74 10.30 9.67 -11.31
C MET A 74 9.32 9.50 -12.48
N PRO A 75 8.68 8.33 -12.62
CA PRO A 75 7.62 8.13 -13.59
C PRO A 75 6.53 9.17 -13.37
N LYS A 76 6.39 10.11 -14.30
CA LYS A 76 5.19 10.95 -14.37
C LYS A 76 4.24 10.24 -15.33
N LEU A 77 3.03 9.93 -14.85
CA LEU A 77 1.97 9.56 -15.77
C LEU A 77 1.77 10.73 -16.75
N PRO A 78 1.52 10.45 -18.05
CA PRO A 78 1.12 11.51 -18.97
C PRO A 78 -0.08 12.26 -18.38
N ALA A 79 -0.19 13.56 -18.67
CA ALA A 79 -1.33 14.34 -18.22
C ALA A 79 -2.61 13.72 -18.79
N LEU A 80 -3.34 12.99 -17.94
CA LEU A 80 -4.60 12.37 -18.29
C LEU A 80 -5.65 13.47 -18.32
N GLN A 81 -6.30 13.62 -19.48
CA GLN A 81 -7.51 14.43 -19.57
C GLN A 81 -8.64 13.59 -18.98
N TYR A 82 -9.31 14.12 -17.97
CA TYR A 82 -10.48 13.50 -17.35
C TYR A 82 -11.72 14.32 -17.70
N GLN A 83 -12.83 13.64 -17.95
CA GLN A 83 -14.14 14.28 -17.90
C GLN A 83 -14.49 14.63 -16.45
N LEU A 84 -15.34 15.65 -16.26
CA LEU A 84 -15.78 16.09 -14.93
C LEU A 84 -16.36 14.93 -14.09
N ALA A 85 -17.14 14.05 -14.71
CA ALA A 85 -17.73 12.88 -14.05
C ALA A 85 -16.68 11.86 -13.59
N GLU A 86 -15.61 11.66 -14.36
CA GLU A 86 -14.51 10.76 -14.00
C GLU A 86 -13.72 11.32 -12.82
N ALA A 87 -13.44 12.62 -12.82
CA ALA A 87 -12.79 13.30 -11.71
C ALA A 87 -13.64 13.20 -10.42
N LEU A 88 -14.96 13.37 -10.51
CA LEU A 88 -15.89 13.20 -9.38
C LEU A 88 -15.88 11.77 -8.84
N ALA A 89 -15.96 10.77 -9.72
CA ALA A 89 -15.96 9.37 -9.33
C ALA A 89 -14.67 8.97 -8.60
N LEU A 90 -13.52 9.46 -9.08
CA LEU A 90 -12.23 9.25 -8.43
C LEU A 90 -12.17 9.93 -7.06
N LEU A 91 -12.63 11.17 -6.96
CA LEU A 91 -12.63 11.93 -5.69
C LEU A 91 -13.49 11.24 -4.62
N LEU A 92 -14.71 10.79 -4.99
CA LEU A 92 -15.61 10.03 -4.11
C LEU A 92 -15.01 8.66 -3.72
N SER A 93 -14.29 8.01 -4.63
CA SER A 93 -13.60 6.74 -4.35
C SER A 93 -12.46 6.93 -3.34
N VAL A 94 -11.67 8.00 -3.50
CA VAL A 94 -10.63 8.36 -2.53
C VAL A 94 -11.24 8.69 -1.17
N GLN A 95 -12.34 9.43 -1.14
CA GLN A 95 -13.08 9.71 0.10
C GLN A 95 -13.50 8.41 0.79
N ALA A 96 -14.18 7.50 0.07
CA ALA A 96 -14.61 6.22 0.61
C ALA A 96 -13.42 5.40 1.15
N ALA A 97 -12.29 5.42 0.44
CA ALA A 97 -11.06 4.78 0.89
C ALA A 97 -10.47 5.45 2.15
N GLN A 98 -10.43 6.78 2.25
CA GLN A 98 -9.91 7.50 3.42
C GLN A 98 -10.76 7.30 4.69
N GLN A 99 -12.07 7.14 4.54
CA GLN A 99 -12.96 6.77 5.65
C GLN A 99 -12.55 5.43 6.28
N VAL A 100 -12.04 4.53 5.44
CA VAL A 100 -11.71 3.16 5.80
C VAL A 100 -10.25 3.08 6.24
N SER A 101 -9.28 3.52 5.43
CA SER A 101 -7.83 3.31 5.57
C SER A 101 -7.18 4.02 6.75
N GLY A 102 -7.70 5.19 7.17
CA GLY A 102 -7.11 5.96 8.27
C GLY A 102 -5.70 6.51 7.99
N THR A 103 -4.98 6.03 6.99
CA THR A 103 -3.65 6.51 6.62
C THR A 103 -3.76 7.52 5.47
N GLY A 104 -3.37 8.77 5.72
CA GLY A 104 -3.20 9.78 4.68
C GLY A 104 -1.80 9.69 4.10
N LEU A 105 -1.67 9.12 2.90
CA LEU A 105 -0.40 9.12 2.17
C LEU A 105 -0.19 10.51 1.54
N ALA A 106 0.98 11.13 1.70
CA ALA A 106 1.25 12.48 1.18
C ALA A 106 1.03 12.58 -0.34
N GLU A 107 1.37 11.51 -1.05
CA GLU A 107 1.16 11.32 -2.48
C GLU A 107 -0.33 11.29 -2.84
N LEU A 108 -1.18 10.73 -1.98
CA LEU A 108 -2.64 10.74 -2.16
C LEU A 108 -3.19 12.16 -2.00
N ALA A 109 -2.71 12.93 -1.03
CA ALA A 109 -3.11 14.32 -0.87
C ALA A 109 -2.73 15.17 -2.11
N ALA A 110 -1.52 14.97 -2.64
CA ALA A 110 -1.07 15.63 -3.85
C ALA A 110 -1.83 15.20 -5.12
N ALA A 111 -2.35 13.96 -5.15
CA ALA A 111 -3.23 13.49 -6.23
C ALA A 111 -4.65 14.08 -6.12
N VAL A 112 -5.21 14.14 -4.91
CA VAL A 112 -6.52 14.76 -4.63
C VAL A 112 -6.51 16.24 -4.99
N ALA A 113 -5.48 16.99 -4.56
CA ALA A 113 -5.37 18.41 -4.89
C ALA A 113 -5.34 18.66 -6.41
N ARG A 114 -4.70 17.77 -7.17
CA ARG A 114 -4.68 17.83 -8.65
C ARG A 114 -6.06 17.54 -9.26
N LEU A 115 -6.86 16.64 -8.67
CA LEU A 115 -8.24 16.38 -9.11
C LEU A 115 -9.17 17.53 -8.75
N GLU A 116 -9.05 18.10 -7.55
CA GLU A 116 -9.84 19.27 -7.12
C GLU A 116 -9.62 20.47 -8.04
N ALA A 117 -8.39 20.65 -8.54
CA ALA A 117 -8.05 21.73 -9.48
C ALA A 117 -8.78 21.64 -10.84
N LEU A 118 -9.43 20.51 -11.16
CA LEU A 118 -10.23 20.35 -12.38
C LEU A 118 -11.65 20.92 -12.24
N PHE A 119 -12.09 21.23 -11.02
CA PHE A 119 -13.44 21.72 -10.75
C PHE A 119 -13.52 23.24 -10.79
N PRO A 120 -14.64 23.81 -11.27
CA PRO A 120 -14.90 25.24 -11.10
C PRO A 120 -14.92 25.62 -9.61
N ALA A 121 -14.49 26.84 -9.30
CA ALA A 121 -14.31 27.28 -7.92
C ALA A 121 -15.61 27.19 -7.09
N GLU A 122 -16.78 27.36 -7.72
CA GLU A 122 -18.09 27.21 -7.07
C GLU A 122 -18.40 25.79 -6.54
N PHE A 123 -17.76 24.75 -7.07
CA PHE A 123 -17.97 23.36 -6.62
C PHE A 123 -17.06 22.98 -5.45
N LEU A 124 -15.94 23.69 -5.25
CA LEU A 124 -14.99 23.40 -4.17
C LEU A 124 -15.61 23.47 -2.76
N PRO A 125 -16.49 24.41 -2.41
CA PRO A 125 -17.16 24.42 -1.11
C PRO A 125 -18.03 23.18 -0.88
N LEU A 126 -18.79 22.73 -1.89
CA LEU A 126 -19.63 21.53 -1.81
C LEU A 126 -18.79 20.26 -1.67
N LEU A 127 -17.69 20.19 -2.44
CA LEU A 127 -16.71 19.11 -2.32
C LEU A 127 -16.06 19.11 -0.94
N LYS A 128 -15.64 20.27 -0.40
CA LYS A 128 -15.05 20.39 0.95
C LYS A 128 -16.01 20.06 2.10
N GLN A 129 -17.30 20.37 1.93
CA GLN A 129 -18.33 19.98 2.90
C GLN A 129 -18.53 18.46 2.93
N THR A 130 -18.40 17.79 1.79
CA THR A 130 -18.50 16.32 1.68
C THR A 130 -17.18 15.60 2.01
N THR A 131 -16.03 16.24 1.80
CA THR A 131 -14.68 15.74 2.16
C THR A 131 -14.21 16.11 3.56
N ARG A 132 -15.05 16.74 4.38
CA ARG A 132 -14.66 17.09 5.75
C ARG A 132 -14.13 15.83 6.44
N PRO A 133 -12.85 15.81 6.85
CA PRO A 133 -12.30 14.63 7.49
C PRO A 133 -13.20 14.35 8.70
N PRO A 134 -13.65 13.10 8.89
CA PRO A 134 -14.44 12.76 10.06
C PRO A 134 -13.68 13.23 11.28
N VAL A 135 -14.40 13.80 12.24
CA VAL A 135 -13.83 14.21 13.52
C VAL A 135 -12.90 13.09 14.01
N LEU A 136 -11.62 13.44 14.23
CA LEU A 136 -10.66 12.52 14.80
C LEU A 136 -11.12 12.22 16.21
N THR A 137 -11.79 11.09 16.38
CA THR A 137 -12.10 10.54 17.70
C THR A 137 -10.88 9.76 18.19
N ALA A 138 -10.71 9.66 19.51
CA ALA A 138 -9.65 8.84 20.10
C ALA A 138 -9.66 7.39 19.56
N GLN A 139 -10.86 6.85 19.30
CA GLN A 139 -11.03 5.53 18.69
C GLN A 139 -10.50 5.46 17.24
N ARG A 140 -10.60 6.56 16.48
CA ARG A 140 -10.11 6.65 15.10
C ARG A 140 -8.59 6.80 15.07
N GLU A 141 -8.02 7.63 15.94
CA GLU A 141 -6.57 7.76 16.10
C GLU A 141 -5.92 6.43 16.52
N HIS A 142 -6.51 5.75 17.51
CA HIS A 142 -6.05 4.43 17.94
C HIS A 142 -6.10 3.42 16.77
N ARG A 143 -7.17 3.43 15.99
CA ARG A 143 -7.30 2.59 14.78
C ARG A 143 -6.24 2.92 13.73
N GLN A 144 -5.93 4.20 13.49
CA GLN A 144 -4.89 4.63 12.56
C GLN A 144 -3.50 4.14 12.99
N GLN A 145 -3.18 4.26 14.28
CA GLN A 145 -1.94 3.77 14.85
C GLN A 145 -1.82 2.25 14.69
N MET A 146 -2.88 1.50 15.01
CA MET A 146 -2.93 0.05 14.80
C MET A 146 -2.73 -0.34 13.33
N LEU A 147 -3.44 0.30 12.40
CA LEU A 147 -3.33 0.00 10.97
C LEU A 147 -1.93 0.32 10.42
N SER A 148 -1.34 1.43 10.87
CA SER A 148 0.02 1.81 10.49
C SER A 148 1.04 0.78 10.99
N LEU A 149 0.91 0.33 12.24
CA LEU A 149 1.75 -0.72 12.83
C LEU A 149 1.60 -2.05 12.09
N LEU A 150 0.37 -2.48 11.81
CA LEU A 150 0.11 -3.74 11.12
C LEU A 150 0.60 -3.72 9.66
N ASN A 151 0.42 -2.59 8.95
CA ASN A 151 0.97 -2.43 7.60
C ASN A 151 2.50 -2.47 7.59
N ARG A 152 3.15 -1.85 8.57
CA ARG A 152 4.61 -1.97 8.74
C ARG A 152 5.03 -3.41 8.99
N ALA A 153 4.30 -4.12 9.85
CA ALA A 153 4.57 -5.54 10.12
C ALA A 153 4.41 -6.41 8.87
N LEU A 154 3.42 -6.14 8.01
CA LEU A 154 3.27 -6.80 6.70
C LEU A 154 4.45 -6.52 5.77
N LEU A 155 4.84 -5.24 5.63
CA LEU A 155 5.92 -4.80 4.75
C LEU A 155 7.28 -5.39 5.12
N TYR A 156 7.54 -5.56 6.41
CA TYR A 156 8.82 -6.08 6.92
C TYR A 156 8.73 -7.53 7.42
N HIS A 157 7.63 -8.23 7.14
CA HIS A 157 7.39 -9.62 7.56
C HIS A 157 7.60 -9.86 9.07
N GLN A 158 7.22 -8.89 9.90
CA GLN A 158 7.40 -8.94 11.35
C GLN A 158 6.19 -9.55 12.06
N LYS A 159 6.44 -10.31 13.13
CA LYS A 159 5.37 -10.77 14.02
C LYS A 159 4.83 -9.61 14.84
N VAL A 160 3.55 -9.68 15.19
CA VAL A 160 2.89 -8.69 16.04
C VAL A 160 2.29 -9.35 17.27
N ARG A 161 2.54 -8.75 18.43
CA ARG A 161 1.88 -9.11 19.69
C ARG A 161 0.55 -8.35 19.77
N ILE A 162 -0.53 -9.08 19.95
CA ILE A 162 -1.88 -8.52 20.07
C ILE A 162 -2.52 -8.96 21.38
N THR A 163 -3.31 -8.06 21.96
CA THR A 163 -4.30 -8.40 22.97
C THR A 163 -5.61 -8.60 22.22
N TYR A 164 -6.12 -9.83 22.23
CA TYR A 164 -7.33 -10.23 21.50
C TYR A 164 -8.44 -10.57 22.49
N GLU A 165 -9.52 -9.81 22.42
CA GLU A 165 -10.75 -10.06 23.15
C GLU A 165 -11.67 -10.95 22.31
N THR A 166 -12.01 -12.12 22.84
CA THR A 166 -12.95 -13.03 22.17
C THR A 166 -14.38 -12.54 22.35
N ARG A 167 -15.17 -12.59 21.27
CA ARG A 167 -16.59 -12.20 21.29
C ARG A 167 -17.51 -13.27 21.89
N SER A 168 -16.96 -14.32 22.51
CA SER A 168 -17.74 -15.31 23.27
C SER A 168 -18.35 -14.64 24.51
N ARG A 169 -19.38 -15.27 25.09
CA ARG A 169 -20.14 -14.72 26.24
C ARG A 169 -19.28 -14.39 27.48
N GLU A 170 -18.03 -14.84 27.52
CA GLU A 170 -17.10 -14.66 28.64
C GLU A 170 -16.05 -13.56 28.41
N GLY A 171 -15.98 -12.93 27.22
CA GLY A 171 -15.10 -11.78 26.97
C GLY A 171 -13.62 -12.07 27.20
N VAL A 172 -13.17 -13.33 27.01
CA VAL A 172 -11.82 -13.75 27.40
C VAL A 172 -10.79 -12.96 26.61
N VAL A 173 -9.99 -12.20 27.34
CA VAL A 173 -8.83 -11.46 26.83
C VAL A 173 -7.64 -12.41 26.78
N SER A 174 -7.04 -12.53 25.59
CA SER A 174 -5.87 -13.39 25.37
C SER A 174 -4.74 -12.62 24.69
N GLN A 175 -3.51 -12.79 25.14
CA GLN A 175 -2.35 -12.28 24.43
C GLN A 175 -1.86 -13.30 23.40
N ARG A 176 -1.58 -12.85 22.18
CA ARG A 176 -1.16 -13.71 21.07
C ARG A 176 -0.03 -13.06 20.29
N VAL A 177 0.86 -13.87 19.75
CA VAL A 177 1.80 -13.44 18.72
C VAL A 177 1.33 -14.02 17.40
N VAL A 178 1.11 -13.15 16.42
CA VAL A 178 0.53 -13.53 15.13
C VAL A 178 1.46 -13.09 14.00
N HIS A 179 1.46 -13.89 12.93
CA HIS A 179 2.10 -13.57 11.66
C HIS A 179 1.04 -12.96 10.74
N PRO A 180 1.05 -11.64 10.53
CA PRO A 180 0.06 -10.98 9.68
C PRO A 180 0.27 -11.39 8.22
N TYR A 181 -0.82 -11.73 7.52
CA TYR A 181 -0.79 -12.02 6.08
C TYR A 181 -1.51 -10.95 5.27
N GLN A 182 -2.65 -10.48 5.78
CA GLN A 182 -3.47 -9.51 5.07
C GLN A 182 -4.30 -8.71 6.06
N ILE A 183 -4.40 -7.41 5.81
CA ILE A 183 -5.34 -6.52 6.47
C ILE A 183 -6.35 -6.10 5.41
N MET A 184 -7.64 -6.26 5.69
CA MET A 184 -8.68 -5.90 4.73
C MET A 184 -9.85 -5.20 5.41
N PRO A 185 -10.50 -4.27 4.70
CA PRO A 185 -11.77 -3.75 5.16
C PRO A 185 -12.86 -4.80 5.02
N TYR A 186 -13.68 -4.96 6.06
CA TYR A 186 -14.84 -5.82 6.07
C TYR A 186 -16.02 -5.10 6.71
N VAL A 187 -17.01 -4.76 5.87
CA VAL A 187 -18.23 -4.03 6.24
C VAL A 187 -17.91 -2.70 6.94
N ARG A 188 -17.94 -2.64 8.28
CA ARG A 188 -17.65 -1.43 9.08
C ARG A 188 -16.40 -1.59 9.96
N SER A 189 -15.58 -2.60 9.70
CA SER A 189 -14.43 -2.96 10.52
C SER A 189 -13.22 -3.32 9.67
N TRP A 190 -12.06 -3.35 10.29
CA TRP A 190 -10.86 -3.95 9.71
C TRP A 190 -10.69 -5.36 10.22
N GLN A 191 -10.34 -6.27 9.33
CA GLN A 191 -10.01 -7.64 9.67
C GLN A 191 -8.54 -7.90 9.36
N LEU A 192 -7.87 -8.53 10.32
CA LEU A 192 -6.51 -9.06 10.15
C LEU A 192 -6.61 -10.57 9.95
N ILE A 193 -6.12 -11.04 8.81
CA ILE A 193 -5.88 -12.46 8.56
C ILE A 193 -4.44 -12.73 8.99
N ALA A 194 -4.26 -13.62 9.95
CA ALA A 194 -2.95 -13.94 10.49
C ALA A 194 -2.87 -15.39 10.95
N PHE A 195 -1.67 -15.98 10.89
CA PHE A 195 -1.39 -17.24 11.55
C PHE A 195 -1.05 -16.98 13.02
N GLY A 196 -1.82 -17.58 13.92
CA GLY A 196 -1.58 -17.48 15.35
C GLY A 196 -0.70 -18.61 15.86
N GLN A 197 0.33 -18.28 16.63
CA GLN A 197 0.98 -19.24 17.52
C GLN A 197 0.38 -19.05 18.92
N ARG A 198 -0.18 -20.11 19.53
CA ARG A 198 -0.54 -20.07 20.96
C ARG A 198 0.77 -19.97 21.75
N TRP A 199 0.85 -19.00 22.66
CA TRP A 199 1.91 -18.99 23.66
C TRP A 199 1.73 -20.25 24.53
N GLN A 200 2.72 -21.15 24.49
CA GLN A 200 2.93 -22.14 25.53
C GLN A 200 3.83 -21.48 26.57
N THR A 201 3.33 -21.36 27.79
CA THR A 201 4.12 -21.10 28.99
C THR A 201 4.96 -22.32 29.33
#